data_AF-A0A7W1R395-F1
#
_entry.id   AF-A0A7W1R395-F1
#
_cell.length_a   1.000
_cell.length_b   1.000
_cell.length_c   1.000
_cell.angle_alpha   90.00
_cell.angle_beta   90.00
_cell.angle_gamma   90.00
#
_symmetry.space_group_name_H-M   'P 1'
#
loop_
_entity.id
_entity.type
_entity.pdbx_description
1 polymer ?
#
loop_
_entity_poly.entity_id
_entity_poly.type
_entity_poly.pdbx_seq_one_letter_code
_entity_poly.pdbx_strand_id
1 'polypeptide(L)'
;ADYLRVEIAYAASHEGARHLDDVLTRRTHISIETFDRGIGVCEEVAGLMGEVLGWSSEQIRIEIEHYRMRVAAELESQQMPDDETADAARMGAPDVVPLT
;
A
#
# COMPACT_ATOMS: atom_id res chain seq x y z
N ALA A 1 9.09 -12.69 -6.01
CA ALA A 1 9.21 -12.49 -7.46
C ALA A 1 9.91 -11.15 -7.73
N ASP A 2 10.62 -11.01 -8.85
CA ASP A 2 11.23 -9.74 -9.22
C ASP A 2 10.20 -8.89 -9.99
N TYR A 3 9.45 -8.05 -9.29
CA TYR A 3 8.48 -7.14 -9.91
C TYR A 3 9.17 -6.05 -10.72
N LEU A 4 8.62 -5.74 -11.89
CA LEU A 4 9.13 -4.72 -12.80
C LEU A 4 8.35 -3.42 -12.67
N ARG A 5 9.03 -2.27 -12.86
CA ARG A 5 8.38 -0.95 -12.88
C ARG A 5 7.19 -0.85 -13.84
N VAL A 6 7.26 -1.56 -14.97
CA VAL A 6 6.18 -1.57 -15.97
C VAL A 6 4.89 -2.21 -15.45
N GLU A 7 4.99 -3.18 -14.54
CA GLU A 7 3.81 -3.81 -13.93
C GLU A 7 3.06 -2.82 -13.04
N ILE A 8 3.78 -1.95 -12.33
CA ILE A 8 3.19 -0.86 -11.54
C ILE A 8 2.44 0.12 -12.44
N ALA A 9 3.06 0.54 -13.54
CA ALA A 9 2.43 1.43 -14.50
C ALA A 9 1.21 0.78 -15.16
N TYR A 10 1.29 -0.50 -15.50
CA TYR A 10 0.18 -1.26 -16.09
C TYR A 10 -0.99 -1.42 -15.12
N ALA A 11 -0.71 -1.72 -13.85
CA ALA A 11 -1.72 -1.82 -12.80
C ALA A 11 -2.53 -0.51 -12.68
N ALA A 12 -1.84 0.64 -12.67
CA ALA A 12 -2.47 1.95 -12.57
C ALA A 12 -3.26 2.34 -13.84
N SER A 13 -2.77 1.99 -15.03
CA SER A 13 -3.37 2.41 -16.29
C SER A 13 -4.46 1.48 -16.82
N HIS A 14 -4.38 0.17 -16.54
CA HIS A 14 -5.21 -0.84 -17.20
C HIS A 14 -5.92 -1.81 -16.24
N GLU A 15 -5.48 -1.93 -15.00
CA GLU A 15 -6.08 -2.87 -14.02
C GLU A 15 -6.88 -2.18 -12.91
N GLY A 16 -7.08 -0.87 -13.06
CA GLY A 16 -7.87 -0.05 -12.14
C GLY A 16 -7.23 0.08 -10.76
N ALA A 17 -5.90 -0.03 -10.62
CA ALA A 17 -5.25 0.29 -9.37
C ALA A 17 -5.33 1.81 -9.14
N ARG A 18 -6.00 2.22 -8.06
CA ARG A 18 -6.27 3.62 -7.74
C ARG A 18 -5.55 4.08 -6.49
N HIS A 19 -5.00 3.17 -5.70
CA HIS A 19 -4.28 3.46 -4.47
C HIS A 19 -3.01 2.62 -4.38
N LEU A 20 -2.02 3.11 -3.63
CA LEU A 20 -0.76 2.40 -3.43
C LEU A 20 -0.97 0.98 -2.87
N ASP A 21 -2.00 0.83 -2.03
CA ASP A 21 -2.43 -0.46 -1.47
C ASP A 21 -2.86 -1.47 -2.54
N ASP A 22 -3.57 -1.03 -3.59
CA ASP A 22 -4.03 -1.94 -4.66
C ASP A 22 -2.86 -2.61 -5.35
N VAL A 23 -1.80 -1.84 -5.61
CA VAL A 23 -0.61 -2.35 -6.26
C VAL A 23 0.18 -3.24 -5.33
N LEU A 24 0.50 -2.79 -4.13
CA LEU A 24 1.40 -3.53 -3.23
C LEU A 24 0.78 -4.81 -2.64
N THR A 25 -0.55 -4.89 -2.56
CA THR A 25 -1.24 -6.02 -1.91
C THR A 25 -2.03 -6.93 -2.87
N ARG A 26 -2.51 -6.41 -4.01
CA ARG A 26 -3.44 -7.14 -4.90
C ARG A 26 -2.94 -7.32 -6.33
N ARG A 27 -2.16 -6.38 -6.90
CA ARG A 27 -1.59 -6.50 -8.26
C ARG A 27 -0.16 -7.01 -8.25
N THR A 28 0.53 -6.74 -7.15
CA THR A 28 1.78 -7.36 -6.77
C THR A 28 1.57 -8.01 -5.41
N HIS A 29 2.29 -9.09 -5.14
CA HIS A 29 2.32 -9.72 -3.83
C HIS A 29 3.48 -9.18 -2.99
N ILE A 30 3.99 -7.98 -3.29
CA ILE A 30 5.14 -7.38 -2.59
C ILE A 30 4.86 -7.34 -1.08
N SER A 31 3.65 -6.96 -0.66
CA SER A 31 3.29 -6.90 0.76
C SER A 31 3.31 -8.25 1.48
N ILE A 32 3.25 -9.37 0.75
CA ILE A 32 3.24 -10.72 1.31
C ILE A 32 4.62 -11.36 1.19
N GLU A 33 5.31 -11.10 0.07
CA GLU A 33 6.57 -11.74 -0.29
C GLU A 33 7.80 -11.07 0.34
N THR A 34 7.72 -9.79 0.75
CA THR A 34 8.84 -9.08 1.36
C THR A 34 8.66 -8.88 2.87
N PHE A 35 9.78 -8.96 3.60
CA PHE A 35 9.79 -8.82 5.06
C PHE A 35 9.27 -7.46 5.53
N ASP A 36 9.64 -6.40 4.83
CA ASP A 36 9.24 -5.03 5.12
C ASP A 36 7.85 -4.67 4.57
N ARG A 37 7.11 -5.64 4.02
CA ARG A 37 5.79 -5.45 3.43
C ARG A 37 5.79 -4.39 2.32
N GLY A 38 6.91 -4.18 1.63
CA GLY A 38 7.05 -3.21 0.54
C GLY A 38 7.28 -1.76 0.98
N ILE A 39 7.57 -1.51 2.26
CA ILE A 39 7.82 -0.16 2.78
C ILE A 39 8.99 0.52 2.07
N GLY A 40 10.05 -0.21 1.76
CA GLY A 40 11.25 0.31 1.09
C GLY A 40 11.03 0.76 -0.35
N VAL A 41 9.94 0.32 -1.00
CA VAL A 41 9.63 0.66 -2.41
C VAL A 41 8.42 1.60 -2.53
N CYS A 42 7.79 2.01 -1.43
CA CYS A 42 6.58 2.83 -1.45
C CYS A 42 6.74 4.14 -2.24
N GLU A 43 7.87 4.83 -2.07
CA GLU A 43 8.13 6.10 -2.75
C GLU A 43 8.27 5.92 -4.27
N GLU A 44 8.95 4.86 -4.69
CA GLU A 44 9.13 4.53 -6.10
C GLU A 44 7.82 4.11 -6.75
N VAL A 45 7.06 3.22 -6.10
CA VAL A 45 5.77 2.73 -6.62
C VAL A 45 4.76 3.88 -6.68
N ALA A 46 4.66 4.71 -5.64
CA ALA A 46 3.76 5.85 -5.63
C ALA A 46 4.14 6.91 -6.68
N GLY A 47 5.44 7.08 -6.97
CA GLY A 47 5.91 7.92 -8.06
C GLY A 47 5.43 7.43 -9.42
N LEU A 48 5.63 6.14 -9.72
CA LEU A 48 5.19 5.51 -10.98
C LEU A 48 3.68 5.56 -11.14
N MET A 49 2.92 5.27 -10.08
CA MET A 49 1.47 5.41 -10.08
C MET A 49 1.06 6.87 -10.29
N GLY A 50 1.74 7.81 -9.64
CA GLY A 50 1.45 9.24 -9.72
C GLY A 50 1.65 9.80 -11.13
N GLU A 51 2.67 9.35 -11.86
CA GLU A 51 2.87 9.71 -13.27
C GLU A 51 1.69 9.26 -14.15
N VAL A 52 1.14 8.08 -13.89
CA VAL A 52 0.03 7.51 -14.66
C VAL A 52 -1.32 8.14 -14.27
N LEU A 53 -1.55 8.35 -12.97
CA LEU A 53 -2.83 8.79 -12.41
C LEU A 53 -2.94 10.31 -12.28
N GLY A 54 -1.85 11.05 -12.51
CA GLY A 54 -1.81 12.51 -12.38
C GLY A 54 -1.79 13.00 -10.93
N TRP A 55 -1.18 12.24 -10.01
CA TRP A 55 -1.10 12.62 -8.60
C TRP A 55 -0.21 13.83 -8.36
N SER A 56 -0.62 14.69 -7.43
CA SER A 56 0.25 15.71 -6.87
C SER A 56 1.25 15.09 -5.89
N SER A 57 2.32 15.84 -5.56
CA SER A 57 3.25 15.44 -4.49
C SER A 57 2.55 15.25 -3.14
N GLU A 58 1.46 16.00 -2.90
CA GLU A 58 0.64 15.84 -1.70
C GLU A 58 -0.11 14.51 -1.71
N GLN A 59 -0.73 14.14 -2.83
CA GLN A 59 -1.42 12.85 -2.94
C GLN A 59 -0.44 11.68 -2.79
N ILE A 60 0.74 11.76 -3.41
CA ILE A 60 1.80 10.75 -3.24
C ILE A 60 2.13 10.55 -1.75
N ARG A 61 2.29 11.65 -1.00
CA ARG A 61 2.58 11.60 0.44
C ARG A 61 1.44 10.95 1.22
N ILE A 62 0.19 11.31 0.93
CA ILE A 62 -1.00 10.73 1.58
C ILE A 62 -1.07 9.22 1.36
N GLU A 63 -0.87 8.76 0.12
CA GLU A 63 -0.88 7.32 -0.22
C GLU A 63 0.22 6.54 0.51
N ILE A 64 1.42 7.10 0.59
CA ILE A 64 2.54 6.51 1.33
C ILE A 64 2.24 6.46 2.84
N GLU A 65 1.73 7.55 3.41
CA GLU A 65 1.37 7.61 4.83
C GLU A 65 0.28 6.58 5.17
N HIS A 66 -0.78 6.48 4.35
CA HIS A 66 -1.83 5.47 4.51
C HIS A 66 -1.27 4.05 4.48
N TYR A 67 -0.43 3.74 3.49
CA TYR A 67 0.15 2.41 3.37
C TYR A 67 1.05 2.07 4.57
N ARG A 68 1.86 3.03 5.04
CA ARG A 68 2.70 2.87 6.24
C ARG A 68 1.85 2.58 7.48
N MET A 69 0.75 3.30 7.68
CA MET A 69 -0.17 3.07 8.79
C MET A 69 -0.82 1.69 8.72
N ARG A 70 -1.21 1.23 7.52
CA ARG A 70 -1.75 -0.12 7.32
C ARG A 70 -0.75 -1.20 7.73
N VAL A 71 0.51 -1.08 7.29
CA VAL A 71 1.58 -2.02 7.65
C VAL A 71 1.85 -1.99 9.15
N ALA A 72 1.86 -0.82 9.78
CA ALA A 72 2.06 -0.69 11.22
C ALA A 72 0.95 -1.41 12.01
N ALA A 73 -0.32 -1.20 11.66
CA ALA A 73 -1.46 -1.88 12.28
C ALA A 73 -1.42 -3.40 12.07
N GLU A 74 -1.00 -3.86 10.89
CA GLU A 74 -0.79 -5.28 10.61
C GLU A 74 0.28 -5.89 11.53
N LEU A 75 1.44 -5.22 11.67
CA LEU A 75 2.52 -5.68 12.55
C LEU A 75 2.15 -5.62 14.03
N GLU A 76 1.34 -4.65 14.44
CA GLU A 76 0.82 -4.56 15.81
C GLU A 76 -0.13 -5.73 16.09
N SER A 77 -1.06 -6.02 15.17
CA SER A 77 -2.01 -7.13 15.33
C SER A 77 -1.32 -8.49 15.54
N GLN A 78 -0.17 -8.71 14.90
CA GLN A 78 0.63 -9.94 15.02
C GLN A 78 1.31 -10.10 16.39
N GLN A 79 1.41 -9.03 17.17
CA GLN A 79 2.00 -9.04 18.51
C GLN A 79 0.96 -9.15 19.63
N MET A 80 -0.33 -9.09 19.28
CA MET A 80 -1.40 -9.11 20.26
C MET A 80 -1.60 -10.52 20.86
N PRO A 81 -1.95 -10.61 22.16
CA PRO A 81 -2.03 -11.88 22.87
C PRO A 81 -3.28 -12.70 22.55
N ASP A 82 -4.31 -12.08 21.96
CA ASP A 82 -5.59 -12.71 21.64
C ASP A 82 -6.23 -12.08 20.38
N ASP A 83 -7.21 -12.80 19.82
CA ASP A 83 -7.86 -12.43 18.56
C ASP A 83 -8.62 -11.10 18.66
N GLU A 84 -9.22 -10.79 19.82
CA GLU A 84 -9.99 -9.56 20.03
C GLU A 84 -9.09 -8.32 19.97
N THR A 85 -7.97 -8.36 20.68
CA THR A 85 -6.98 -7.27 20.67
C THR A 85 -6.26 -7.17 19.32
N ALA A 86 -6.01 -8.30 18.65
CA ALA A 86 -5.46 -8.31 17.29
C ALA A 86 -6.37 -7.61 16.27
N ASP A 87 -7.68 -7.89 16.30
CA ASP A 87 -8.64 -7.25 15.42
C ASP A 87 -8.77 -5.75 15.71
N ALA A 88 -8.77 -5.36 16.98
CA ALA A 88 -8.80 -3.94 17.37
C ALA A 88 -7.58 -3.17 16.84
N ALA A 89 -6.38 -3.75 16.95
CA ALA A 89 -5.15 -3.14 16.40
C ALA A 89 -5.24 -2.97 14.88
N ARG A 90 -5.72 -4.00 14.16
CA ARG A 90 -5.89 -3.94 12.70
C ARG A 90 -6.88 -2.86 12.26
N MET A 91 -7.98 -2.68 12.98
CA MET A 91 -9.01 -1.67 12.70
C MET A 91 -8.56 -0.22 12.98
N GLY A 92 -7.42 -0.02 13.64
CA GLY A 92 -6.85 1.30 13.89
C GLY A 92 -6.24 1.98 12.65
N ALA A 93 -5.94 1.22 11.58
CA ALA A 93 -5.48 1.79 10.33
C ALA A 93 -6.62 2.48 9.57
N PRO A 94 -6.40 3.70 9.03
CA PRO A 94 -7.42 4.40 8.29
C PRO A 94 -7.69 3.71 6.94
N ASP A 95 -8.98 3.57 6.60
CA ASP A 95 -9.42 3.05 5.31
C ASP A 95 -8.91 3.94 4.17
N VAL A 96 -8.64 3.32 3.03
CA VAL A 96 -8.25 4.02 1.81
C VAL A 96 -9.34 5.02 1.40
N VAL A 97 -9.02 6.31 1.41
CA VAL A 97 -9.97 7.39 1.14
C VAL A 97 -10.15 7.55 -0.38
N PRO A 98 -11.38 7.71 -0.90
CA PRO A 98 -11.60 7.93 -2.33
C PRO A 98 -10.81 9.13 -2.87
N LEU A 99 -10.12 8.94 -3.98
CA LEU A 99 -9.51 10.05 -4.73
C LEU A 99 -10.61 10.95 -5.30
N THR A 100 -10.68 12.20 -4.86
CA THR A 100 -11.57 13.25 -5.41
C THR A 100 -10.95 13.98 -6.57
#